data_AF-A0A535TXR7-F1
#
_entry.id   AF-A0A535TXR7-F1
#
_cell.length_a   1.000
_cell.length_b   1.000
_cell.length_c   1.000
_cell.angle_alpha   90.00
_cell.angle_beta   90.00
_cell.angle_gamma   90.00
#
_symmetry.space_group_name_H-M   'P 1'
#
loop_
_entity.id
_entity.type
_entity.pdbx_description
1 polymer ?
#
loop_
_entity_poly.entity_id
_entity_poly.type
_entity_poly.pdbx_seq_one_letter_code
_entity_poly.pdbx_strand_id
1 'polypeptide(L)'
;MAHPYPFQMFSEESKRILVGAQGQAERIGTSYVGTEHLLLAMLRLESSAAYRVLARLGISYDELANKIKAATANDKVRQGRRVVPTMAVKRTVEVAFGEADRMNSKVIDTAHLLLGLALQGEGVGPFVLHDLGVTPERIVAEVEGDLGVPLSGRGKLPTSRPPWTIDLPEPPEVVGLRERLASVRFALKHAVEAGDTEHALKLGSEEKRLEGLVDRARRKWLASLG
;
A
#
# COMPACT_ATOMS: atom_id res chain seq x y z
N MET A 1 -3.92 16.43 -12.86
CA MET A 1 -3.79 15.67 -11.59
C MET A 1 -2.89 14.48 -11.88
N ALA A 2 -1.68 14.45 -11.32
CA ALA A 2 -0.79 13.30 -11.48
C ALA A 2 -1.39 12.12 -10.72
N HIS A 3 -1.63 10.99 -11.40
CA HIS A 3 -1.96 9.77 -10.70
C HIS A 3 -0.70 9.35 -9.92
N PRO A 4 -0.80 9.14 -8.60
CA PRO A 4 0.35 8.82 -7.77
C PRO A 4 1.18 7.67 -8.37
N TYR A 5 0.54 6.66 -8.95
CA TYR A 5 1.23 5.53 -9.55
C TYR A 5 1.03 5.51 -11.07
N PRO A 6 2.08 5.24 -11.87
CA PRO A 6 1.94 5.16 -13.32
C PRO A 6 1.01 3.99 -13.67
N PHE A 7 -0.19 4.31 -14.14
CA PHE A 7 -1.22 3.34 -14.54
C PHE A 7 -0.70 2.32 -15.58
N GLN A 8 0.35 2.70 -16.33
CA GLN A 8 1.05 1.87 -17.30
C GLN A 8 1.75 0.63 -16.70
N MET A 9 2.10 0.67 -15.41
CA MET A 9 2.78 -0.44 -14.72
C MET A 9 1.83 -1.57 -14.30
N PHE A 10 0.52 -1.40 -14.43
CA PHE A 10 -0.46 -2.43 -14.13
C PHE A 10 -0.72 -3.31 -15.36
N SER A 11 -0.98 -4.60 -15.13
CA SER A 11 -1.49 -5.47 -16.18
C SER A 11 -2.87 -4.98 -16.65
N GLU A 12 -3.29 -5.35 -17.86
CA GLU A 12 -4.63 -5.00 -18.35
C GLU A 12 -5.74 -5.54 -17.42
N GLU A 13 -5.53 -6.71 -16.81
CA GLU A 13 -6.45 -7.26 -15.82
C GLU A 13 -6.47 -6.45 -14.52
N SER A 14 -5.32 -6.03 -14.01
CA SER A 14 -5.24 -5.14 -12.84
C SER A 14 -5.93 -3.79 -13.09
N LYS A 15 -5.73 -3.21 -14.28
CA LYS A 15 -6.43 -1.97 -14.69
C LYS A 15 -7.94 -2.17 -14.67
N ARG A 16 -8.42 -3.29 -15.22
CA ARG A 16 -9.86 -3.65 -15.21
C ARG A 16 -10.39 -3.81 -13.79
N ILE A 17 -9.62 -4.40 -12.87
CA ILE A 17 -10.01 -4.51 -11.46
C ILE A 17 -10.10 -3.13 -10.79
N LEU A 18 -9.12 -2.24 -11.01
CA LEU A 18 -9.13 -0.89 -10.44
C LEU A 18 -10.33 -0.06 -10.94
N VAL A 19 -10.60 -0.10 -12.25
CA VAL A 19 -11.79 0.53 -12.84
C VAL A 19 -13.07 -0.12 -12.33
N GLY A 20 -13.09 -1.45 -12.25
CA GLY A 20 -14.21 -2.22 -11.73
C GLY A 20 -14.55 -1.87 -10.28
N ALA A 21 -13.53 -1.62 -9.44
CA ALA A 21 -13.70 -1.19 -8.05
C ALA A 21 -14.38 0.17 -7.96
N GLN A 22 -13.98 1.11 -8.81
CA GLN A 22 -14.68 2.40 -8.92
C GLN A 22 -16.13 2.21 -9.38
N GLY A 23 -16.37 1.36 -10.37
CA GLY A 23 -17.74 1.03 -10.80
C GLY A 23 -18.59 0.37 -9.71
N GLN A 24 -17.99 -0.45 -8.82
CA GLN A 24 -18.71 -0.98 -7.65
C GLN A 24 -19.09 0.13 -6.68
N ALA A 25 -18.16 1.03 -6.34
CA ALA A 25 -18.40 2.17 -5.46
C ALA A 25 -19.55 3.05 -5.99
N GLU A 26 -19.53 3.36 -7.28
CA GLU A 26 -20.58 4.15 -7.95
C GLU A 26 -21.95 3.45 -7.92
N ARG A 27 -21.99 2.13 -8.18
CA ARG A 27 -23.23 1.34 -8.12
C ARG A 27 -23.80 1.23 -6.71
N ILE A 28 -22.94 1.12 -5.70
CA ILE A 28 -23.35 1.07 -4.29
C ILE A 28 -23.71 2.48 -3.77
N GLY A 29 -23.20 3.53 -4.42
CA GLY A 29 -23.47 4.93 -4.09
C GLY A 29 -22.54 5.52 -3.04
N THR A 30 -21.37 4.92 -2.81
CA THR A 30 -20.36 5.45 -1.88
C THR A 30 -19.59 6.62 -2.52
N SER A 31 -19.19 7.61 -1.71
CA SER A 31 -18.28 8.68 -2.17
C SER A 31 -16.82 8.24 -2.26
N TYR A 32 -16.51 6.97 -2.05
CA TYR A 32 -15.14 6.47 -1.93
C TYR A 32 -14.98 5.06 -2.52
N VAL A 33 -13.76 4.74 -2.96
CA VAL A 33 -13.34 3.36 -3.29
C VAL A 33 -12.59 2.78 -2.09
N GLY A 34 -13.20 1.82 -1.40
CA GLY A 34 -12.58 1.04 -0.33
C GLY A 34 -12.02 -0.29 -0.82
N THR A 35 -11.39 -1.03 0.09
CA THR A 35 -10.77 -2.33 -0.19
C THR A 35 -11.81 -3.41 -0.50
N GLU A 36 -13.03 -3.27 0.02
CA GLU A 36 -14.19 -4.09 -0.29
C GLU A 36 -14.63 -3.97 -1.76
N HIS A 37 -14.61 -2.78 -2.33
CA HIS A 37 -14.91 -2.58 -3.76
C HIS A 37 -13.85 -3.21 -4.65
N LEU A 38 -12.58 -3.12 -4.23
CA LEU A 38 -11.46 -3.76 -4.94
C LEU A 38 -11.60 -5.28 -4.94
N LEU A 39 -11.95 -5.86 -3.79
CA LEU A 39 -12.13 -7.31 -3.64
C LEU A 39 -13.35 -7.83 -4.42
N LEU A 40 -14.46 -7.08 -4.42
CA LEU A 40 -15.62 -7.37 -5.27
C LEU A 40 -15.28 -7.31 -6.76
N ALA A 41 -14.39 -6.40 -7.17
CA ALA A 41 -13.93 -6.31 -8.56
C ALA A 41 -13.01 -7.47 -8.94
N MET A 42 -12.14 -7.92 -8.04
CA MET A 42 -11.32 -9.14 -8.22
C MET A 42 -12.21 -10.36 -8.48
N LEU A 43 -13.27 -10.54 -7.67
CA LEU A 43 -14.20 -11.66 -7.80
C LEU A 43 -15.07 -11.61 -9.06
N ARG A 44 -15.12 -10.48 -9.77
CA ARG A 44 -15.85 -10.34 -11.04
C ARG A 44 -14.99 -10.63 -12.28
N LEU A 45 -13.67 -10.73 -12.13
CA LEU A 45 -12.75 -10.98 -13.23
C LEU A 45 -12.23 -12.42 -13.16
N GLU A 46 -13.03 -13.37 -13.64
CA GLU A 46 -12.77 -14.81 -13.52
C GLU A 46 -11.47 -15.29 -14.19
N SER A 47 -10.99 -14.54 -15.19
CA SER A 47 -9.72 -14.83 -15.85
C SER A 47 -8.49 -14.55 -14.98
N SER A 48 -8.65 -13.73 -13.94
CA SER A 48 -7.53 -13.20 -13.16
C SER A 48 -6.95 -14.19 -12.16
N ALA A 49 -5.66 -14.03 -11.85
CA ALA A 49 -5.00 -14.80 -10.78
C ALA A 49 -5.64 -14.52 -9.41
N ALA A 50 -6.01 -13.27 -9.13
CA ALA A 50 -6.72 -12.91 -7.89
C ALA A 50 -8.02 -13.70 -7.71
N TYR A 51 -8.83 -13.81 -8.78
CA TYR A 51 -10.05 -14.62 -8.75
C TYR A 51 -9.75 -16.08 -8.45
N ARG A 52 -8.80 -16.69 -9.17
CA ARG A 52 -8.46 -18.11 -8.97
C ARG A 52 -8.06 -18.40 -7.53
N VAL A 53 -7.23 -17.55 -6.93
CA VAL A 53 -6.81 -17.67 -5.53
C VAL A 53 -8.00 -17.56 -4.58
N LEU A 54 -8.84 -16.53 -4.74
CA LEU A 54 -10.02 -16.36 -3.89
C LEU A 54 -11.00 -17.53 -4.02
N ALA A 55 -11.20 -18.04 -5.23
CA ALA A 55 -12.05 -19.20 -5.49
C ALA A 55 -11.51 -20.48 -4.84
N ARG A 56 -10.19 -20.72 -4.88
CA ARG A 56 -9.55 -21.86 -4.16
C ARG A 56 -9.69 -21.74 -2.65
N LEU A 57 -9.72 -20.52 -2.12
CA LEU A 57 -9.97 -20.24 -0.71
C LEU A 57 -11.45 -20.35 -0.33
N GLY A 58 -12.33 -20.70 -1.28
CA GLY A 58 -13.77 -20.86 -1.07
C GLY A 58 -14.55 -19.55 -1.06
N ILE A 59 -13.94 -18.43 -1.43
CA ILE A 59 -14.60 -17.12 -1.41
C ILE A 59 -15.39 -16.90 -2.69
N SER A 60 -16.71 -16.73 -2.55
CA SER A 60 -17.61 -16.36 -3.64
C SER A 60 -17.99 -14.88 -3.61
N TYR A 61 -18.41 -14.33 -4.76
CA TYR A 61 -18.87 -12.95 -4.85
C TYR A 61 -20.07 -12.69 -3.92
N ASP A 62 -21.05 -13.58 -3.90
CA ASP A 62 -22.30 -13.39 -3.16
C ASP A 62 -22.06 -13.44 -1.65
N GLU A 63 -21.25 -14.39 -1.17
CA GLU A 63 -20.87 -14.49 0.23
C GLU A 63 -20.12 -13.23 0.69
N LEU A 64 -19.13 -12.79 -0.08
CA LEU A 64 -18.37 -11.59 0.22
C LEU A 64 -19.28 -10.35 0.24
N ALA A 65 -20.14 -10.18 -0.78
CA ALA A 65 -21.04 -9.06 -0.88
C ALA A 65 -22.02 -9.00 0.31
N ASN A 66 -22.52 -10.15 0.76
CA ASN A 66 -23.41 -10.23 1.93
C ASN A 66 -22.68 -9.85 3.22
N LYS A 67 -21.44 -10.33 3.41
CA LYS A 67 -20.61 -9.93 4.56
C LYS A 67 -20.26 -8.46 4.56
N ILE A 68 -19.92 -7.89 3.40
CA ILE A 68 -19.65 -6.45 3.26
C ILE A 68 -20.89 -5.64 3.65
N LYS A 69 -22.07 -6.00 3.14
CA LYS A 69 -23.33 -5.33 3.50
C LYS A 69 -23.60 -5.39 5.01
N ALA A 70 -23.34 -6.53 5.65
CA ALA A 70 -23.49 -6.66 7.10
C ALA A 70 -22.48 -5.77 7.86
N ALA A 71 -21.22 -5.73 7.40
CA ALA A 71 -20.16 -4.93 8.01
C ALA A 71 -20.39 -3.41 7.85
N THR A 72 -21.06 -2.98 6.78
CA THR A 72 -21.30 -1.56 6.47
C THR A 72 -22.74 -1.10 6.73
N ALA A 73 -23.59 -1.93 7.33
CA ALA A 73 -25.02 -1.63 7.53
C ALA A 73 -25.30 -0.34 8.32
N ASN A 74 -24.39 0.04 9.23
CA ASN A 74 -24.51 1.25 10.05
C ASN A 74 -23.79 2.47 9.47
N ASP A 75 -23.05 2.29 8.38
CA ASP A 75 -22.33 3.39 7.75
C ASP A 75 -23.33 4.23 6.93
N LYS A 76 -23.56 5.47 7.37
CA LYS A 76 -24.36 6.42 6.60
C LYS A 76 -23.60 6.69 5.30
N VAL A 77 -24.06 6.07 4.21
CA VAL A 77 -23.51 6.28 2.86
C VAL A 77 -23.46 7.78 2.60
N ARG A 78 -22.25 8.35 2.65
CA ARG A 78 -22.03 9.75 2.29
C ARG A 78 -22.15 9.83 0.78
N GLN A 79 -23.25 10.39 0.31
CA GLN A 79 -23.39 10.74 -1.10
C GLN A 79 -22.42 11.89 -1.41
N GLY A 80 -21.41 11.61 -2.23
CA GLY A 80 -20.43 12.59 -2.68
C GLY A 80 -20.44 12.70 -4.20
N ARG A 81 -20.16 13.89 -4.73
CA ARG A 81 -20.17 14.17 -6.18
C ARG A 81 -18.99 13.53 -6.94
N ARG A 82 -17.97 13.02 -6.23
CA ARG A 82 -16.77 12.39 -6.82
C ARG A 82 -16.34 11.21 -5.98
N VAL A 83 -16.09 10.07 -6.63
CA VAL A 83 -15.57 8.86 -6.01
C VAL A 83 -14.05 8.94 -5.93
N VAL A 84 -13.50 8.85 -4.72
CA VAL A 84 -12.05 8.94 -4.47
C VAL A 84 -11.53 7.68 -3.77
N PRO A 85 -10.33 7.17 -4.12
CA PRO A 85 -9.73 6.05 -3.40
C PRO A 85 -9.42 6.40 -1.95
N THR A 86 -9.75 5.50 -1.04
CA THR A 86 -9.36 5.58 0.37
C THR A 86 -7.84 5.46 0.56
N MET A 87 -7.34 5.85 1.73
CA MET A 87 -5.93 5.64 2.09
C MET A 87 -5.56 4.15 2.12
N ALA A 88 -6.48 3.28 2.55
CA ALA A 88 -6.29 1.83 2.54
C ALA A 88 -6.10 1.27 1.12
N VAL A 89 -6.85 1.79 0.13
CA VAL A 89 -6.65 1.40 -1.29
C VAL A 89 -5.32 1.92 -1.82
N LYS A 90 -4.91 3.16 -1.48
CA LYS A 90 -3.58 3.66 -1.85
C LYS A 90 -2.48 2.78 -1.26
N ARG A 91 -2.61 2.40 0.01
CA ARG A 91 -1.66 1.51 0.70
C ARG A 91 -1.63 0.11 0.09
N THR A 92 -2.79 -0.43 -0.27
CA THR A 92 -2.91 -1.71 -1.00
C THR A 92 -2.06 -1.69 -2.28
N VAL A 93 -2.17 -0.61 -3.06
CA VAL A 93 -1.37 -0.43 -4.27
C VAL A 93 0.13 -0.34 -3.95
N GLU A 94 0.54 0.43 -2.94
CA GLU A 94 1.95 0.52 -2.52
C GLU A 94 2.54 -0.84 -2.15
N VAL A 95 1.80 -1.65 -1.40
CA VAL A 95 2.26 -2.99 -1.01
C VAL A 95 2.29 -3.93 -2.21
N ALA A 96 1.30 -3.86 -3.11
CA ALA A 96 1.28 -4.65 -4.35
C ALA A 96 2.52 -4.39 -5.23
N PHE A 97 2.95 -3.13 -5.29
CA PHE A 97 4.19 -2.74 -5.95
C PHE A 97 5.43 -3.38 -5.30
N GLY A 98 5.51 -3.39 -3.96
CA GLY A 98 6.58 -4.07 -3.23
C GLY A 98 6.60 -5.58 -3.47
N GLU A 99 5.42 -6.20 -3.56
CA GLU A 99 5.32 -7.63 -3.88
C GLU A 99 5.71 -7.94 -5.33
N ALA A 100 5.35 -7.08 -6.29
CA ALA A 100 5.80 -7.21 -7.67
C ALA A 100 7.33 -7.16 -7.77
N ASP A 101 7.99 -6.24 -7.06
CA ASP A 101 9.45 -6.18 -6.96
C ASP A 101 10.05 -7.45 -6.39
N ARG A 102 9.49 -7.90 -5.26
CA ARG A 102 9.94 -9.10 -4.54
C ARG A 102 9.83 -10.34 -5.41
N MET A 103 8.84 -10.39 -6.29
CA MET A 103 8.62 -11.45 -7.27
C MET A 103 9.35 -11.23 -8.60
N ASN A 104 10.21 -10.20 -8.69
CA ASN A 104 10.92 -9.79 -9.90
C ASN A 104 9.98 -9.57 -11.12
N SER A 105 8.77 -9.10 -10.84
CA SER A 105 7.77 -8.77 -11.85
C SER A 105 7.90 -7.32 -12.28
N LYS A 106 7.98 -7.11 -13.59
CA LYS A 106 7.99 -5.76 -14.20
C LYS A 106 6.61 -5.11 -14.24
N VAL A 107 5.55 -5.86 -13.95
CA VAL A 107 4.17 -5.45 -14.07
C VAL A 107 3.40 -5.85 -12.81
N ILE A 108 2.53 -4.97 -12.34
CA ILE A 108 1.65 -5.22 -11.20
C ILE A 108 0.43 -5.99 -11.70
N ASP A 109 0.51 -7.30 -11.57
CA ASP A 109 -0.61 -8.18 -11.84
C ASP A 109 -1.61 -8.30 -10.68
N THR A 110 -2.74 -8.95 -10.95
CA THR A 110 -3.89 -9.07 -10.05
C THR A 110 -3.55 -9.81 -8.76
N ALA A 111 -2.64 -10.79 -8.81
CA ALA A 111 -2.11 -11.48 -7.65
C ALA A 111 -1.38 -10.51 -6.68
N HIS A 112 -0.59 -9.57 -7.22
CA HIS A 112 0.09 -8.57 -6.39
C HIS A 112 -0.91 -7.62 -5.74
N LEU A 113 -1.99 -7.23 -6.43
CA LEU A 113 -3.06 -6.43 -5.84
C LEU A 113 -3.73 -7.16 -4.68
N LEU A 114 -3.98 -8.47 -4.82
CA LEU A 114 -4.56 -9.30 -3.76
C LEU A 114 -3.60 -9.43 -2.56
N LEU A 115 -2.32 -9.67 -2.80
CA LEU A 115 -1.29 -9.66 -1.75
C LEU A 115 -1.21 -8.30 -1.06
N GLY A 116 -1.23 -7.22 -1.84
CA GLY A 116 -1.24 -5.85 -1.34
C GLY A 116 -2.39 -5.61 -0.37
N LEU A 117 -3.60 -6.08 -0.72
CA LEU A 117 -4.80 -5.96 0.11
C LEU A 117 -4.68 -6.79 1.39
N ALA A 118 -4.22 -8.05 1.27
CA ALA A 118 -4.09 -8.97 2.39
C ALA A 118 -3.03 -8.53 3.41
N LEU A 119 -1.87 -8.09 2.94
CA LEU A 119 -0.70 -7.77 3.77
C LEU A 119 -0.80 -6.41 4.46
N GLN A 120 -1.47 -5.43 3.86
CA GLN A 120 -1.68 -4.13 4.52
C GLN A 120 -2.69 -4.22 5.67
N GLY A 121 -3.69 -5.12 5.56
CA GLY A 121 -4.58 -5.48 6.67
C GLY A 121 -5.65 -4.45 7.08
N GLU A 122 -5.67 -3.24 6.51
CA GLU A 122 -6.63 -2.19 6.88
C GLU A 122 -7.86 -2.13 5.94
N GLY A 123 -9.02 -1.75 6.50
CA GLY A 123 -10.26 -1.54 5.76
C GLY A 123 -11.19 -2.75 5.73
N VAL A 124 -12.33 -2.60 5.04
CA VAL A 124 -13.43 -3.57 5.08
C VAL A 124 -13.08 -4.88 4.37
N GLY A 125 -12.34 -4.82 3.26
CA GLY A 125 -11.93 -6.02 2.51
C GLY A 125 -11.17 -7.05 3.35
N PRO A 126 -10.00 -6.69 3.93
CA PRO A 126 -9.25 -7.60 4.80
C PRO A 126 -10.04 -8.06 6.03
N PHE A 127 -10.82 -7.16 6.64
CA PHE A 127 -11.69 -7.51 7.77
C PHE A 127 -12.69 -8.61 7.40
N VAL A 128 -13.38 -8.46 6.27
CA VAL A 128 -14.35 -9.46 5.79
C VAL A 128 -13.67 -10.78 5.43
N LEU A 129 -12.50 -10.76 4.80
CA LEU A 129 -11.74 -11.98 4.52
C LEU A 129 -11.38 -12.73 5.82
N HIS A 130 -10.94 -11.99 6.85
CA HIS A 130 -10.67 -12.57 8.16
C HIS A 130 -11.94 -13.16 8.81
N ASP A 131 -13.08 -12.47 8.74
CA ASP A 131 -14.37 -12.99 9.24
C ASP A 131 -14.83 -14.26 8.51
N LEU A 132 -14.41 -14.43 7.25
CA LEU A 132 -14.60 -15.65 6.45
C LEU A 132 -13.52 -16.72 6.70
N GLY A 133 -12.64 -16.52 7.68
CA GLY A 133 -11.57 -17.48 8.03
C GLY A 133 -10.40 -17.50 7.05
N VAL A 134 -10.29 -16.51 6.17
CA VAL A 134 -9.19 -16.36 5.22
C VAL A 134 -8.18 -15.38 5.79
N THR A 135 -7.06 -15.91 6.30
CA THR A 135 -5.98 -15.09 6.85
C THR A 135 -5.01 -14.61 5.75
N PRO A 136 -4.25 -13.53 5.98
CA PRO A 136 -3.23 -13.09 5.05
C PRO A 136 -2.22 -14.18 4.68
N GLU A 137 -1.83 -15.03 5.63
CA GLU A 137 -0.89 -16.13 5.42
C GLU A 137 -1.45 -17.17 4.43
N ARG A 138 -2.75 -17.46 4.51
CA ARG A 138 -3.41 -18.38 3.56
C ARG A 138 -3.44 -17.79 2.15
N ILE A 139 -3.72 -16.49 2.03
CA ILE A 139 -3.70 -15.80 0.73
C ILE A 139 -2.30 -15.82 0.13
N VAL A 140 -1.28 -15.51 0.92
CA VAL A 140 0.12 -15.55 0.49
C VAL A 140 0.49 -16.95 -0.01
N ALA A 141 0.19 -17.99 0.75
CA ALA A 141 0.49 -19.37 0.38
C ALA A 141 -0.19 -19.79 -0.92
N GLU A 142 -1.47 -19.42 -1.12
CA GLU A 142 -2.21 -19.76 -2.34
C GLU A 142 -1.71 -18.97 -3.57
N VAL A 143 -1.37 -17.69 -3.42
CA VAL A 143 -0.78 -16.90 -4.51
C VAL A 143 0.55 -17.50 -4.94
N GLU A 144 1.38 -17.90 -3.99
CA GLU A 144 2.69 -18.50 -4.27
C GLU A 144 2.57 -19.87 -4.93
N GLY A 145 1.61 -20.67 -4.47
CA GLY A 145 1.24 -21.92 -5.13
C GLY A 145 0.75 -21.72 -6.56
N ASP A 146 -0.06 -20.69 -6.82
CA ASP A 146 -0.56 -20.38 -8.18
C ASP A 146 0.53 -19.87 -9.12
N LEU A 147 1.47 -19.06 -8.60
CA LEU A 147 2.55 -18.47 -9.39
C LEU A 147 3.80 -19.37 -9.51
N GLY A 148 3.89 -20.46 -8.73
CA GLY A 148 5.02 -21.38 -8.76
C GLY A 148 6.33 -20.80 -8.21
N VAL A 149 6.25 -19.79 -7.33
CA VAL A 149 7.42 -19.10 -6.75
C VAL A 149 7.56 -19.42 -5.25
N PRO A 150 8.65 -20.08 -4.79
CA PRO A 150 8.83 -20.40 -3.38
C PRO A 150 9.41 -19.24 -2.55
N LEU A 151 8.89 -19.03 -1.33
CA LEU A 151 9.46 -18.13 -0.33
C LEU A 151 10.63 -18.75 0.44
N SER A 152 11.78 -18.84 -0.19
CA SER A 152 13.03 -18.82 0.58
C SER A 152 13.41 -17.37 0.87
N GLY A 153 12.81 -16.79 1.91
CA GLY A 153 13.27 -15.52 2.50
C GLY A 153 12.25 -14.38 2.53
N ARG A 154 11.40 -14.34 3.56
CA ARG A 154 10.87 -13.06 4.05
C ARG A 154 12.01 -12.28 4.73
N GLY A 155 12.94 -11.76 3.92
CA GLY A 155 13.84 -10.69 4.34
C GLY A 155 13.02 -9.43 4.63
N LYS A 156 13.47 -8.60 5.56
CA LYS A 156 12.85 -7.30 5.91
C LYS A 156 12.38 -6.57 4.64
N LEU A 157 11.22 -5.91 4.71
CA LEU A 157 10.78 -4.91 3.73
C LEU A 157 12.00 -4.13 3.21
N PRO A 158 12.15 -3.92 1.89
CA PRO A 158 13.27 -3.17 1.34
C PRO A 158 13.49 -1.89 2.15
N THR A 159 14.66 -1.75 2.79
CA THR A 159 15.02 -0.55 3.55
C THR A 159 15.26 0.65 2.64
N SER A 160 15.42 0.39 1.34
CA SER A 160 15.39 1.40 0.28
C SER A 160 13.98 1.57 -0.24
N ARG A 161 13.54 2.84 -0.34
CA ARG A 161 12.30 3.19 -1.06
C ARG A 161 12.35 2.52 -2.44
N PRO A 162 11.29 1.80 -2.86
CA PRO A 162 11.26 1.21 -4.18
C PRO A 162 11.30 2.31 -5.25
N PRO A 163 11.89 2.03 -6.43
CA PRO A 163 12.20 3.04 -7.45
C PRO A 163 10.98 3.71 -8.10
N TRP A 164 9.75 3.24 -7.82
CA TRP A 164 8.48 3.82 -8.24
C TRP A 164 7.71 4.50 -7.10
N THR A 165 8.37 4.79 -5.98
CA THR A 165 7.85 5.81 -5.06
C THR A 165 7.77 7.09 -5.88
N ILE A 166 6.57 7.49 -6.24
CA ILE A 166 6.22 8.81 -6.75
C ILE A 166 7.21 9.83 -6.20
N ASP A 167 8.03 10.41 -7.06
CA ASP A 167 8.62 11.71 -6.79
C ASP A 167 7.46 12.72 -6.84
N LEU A 168 6.57 12.65 -5.84
CA LEU A 168 5.99 13.88 -5.35
C LEU A 168 7.21 14.69 -4.93
N PRO A 169 7.55 15.80 -5.61
CA PRO A 169 8.70 16.58 -5.20
C PRO A 169 8.47 16.92 -3.74
N GLU A 170 9.29 16.32 -2.86
CA GLU A 170 9.28 16.69 -1.45
C GLU A 170 9.47 18.20 -1.44
N PRO A 171 8.64 18.97 -0.70
CA PRO A 171 8.74 20.41 -0.74
C PRO A 171 10.18 20.82 -0.41
N PRO A 172 10.73 21.90 -1.00
CA PRO A 172 12.13 22.27 -0.82
C PRO A 172 12.59 22.31 0.65
N GLU A 173 11.66 22.63 1.57
CA GLU A 173 11.86 22.55 3.02
C GLU A 173 12.23 21.13 3.51
N VAL A 174 11.50 20.09 3.09
CA VAL A 174 11.74 18.70 3.49
C VAL A 174 13.05 18.19 2.88
N VAL A 175 13.32 18.52 1.62
CA VAL A 175 14.58 18.16 0.95
C VAL A 175 15.77 18.78 1.67
N GLY A 176 15.73 20.10 1.93
CA GLY A 176 16.82 20.79 2.63
C GLY A 176 17.04 20.29 4.06
N LEU A 177 15.98 19.90 4.78
CA LEU A 177 16.11 19.28 6.11
C LEU A 177 16.77 17.89 6.05
N ARG A 178 16.46 17.09 5.03
CA ARG A 178 17.07 15.77 4.83
C ARG A 178 18.55 15.87 4.44
N GLU A 179 18.92 16.82 3.59
CA GLU A 179 20.31 17.07 3.22
C GLU A 179 21.14 17.46 4.44
N ARG A 180 20.61 18.37 5.28
CA ARG A 180 21.26 18.73 6.55
C ARG A 180 21.38 17.54 7.50
N LEU A 181 20.34 16.73 7.63
CA LEU A 181 20.39 15.51 8.44
C LEU A 181 21.45 14.53 7.93
N ALA A 182 21.57 14.36 6.61
CA ALA A 182 22.60 13.52 6.01
C ALA A 182 24.02 14.05 6.30
N SER A 183 24.24 15.36 6.19
CA SER A 183 25.52 15.98 6.57
C SER A 183 25.87 15.78 8.05
N VAL A 184 24.89 15.92 8.94
CA VAL A 184 25.09 15.69 10.39
C VAL A 184 25.41 14.23 10.69
N ARG A 185 24.70 13.28 10.06
CA ARG A 185 24.99 11.85 10.20
C ARG A 185 26.38 11.47 9.71
N PHE A 186 26.80 12.05 8.60
CA PHE A 186 28.15 11.87 8.07
C PHE A 186 29.21 12.38 9.04
N ALA A 187 29.05 13.62 9.54
CA ALA A 187 29.95 14.20 10.53
C ALA A 187 29.96 13.39 11.83
N LEU A 188 28.80 12.92 12.30
CA LEU A 188 28.66 12.12 13.52
C LEU A 188 29.45 10.82 13.40
N LYS A 189 29.31 10.12 12.27
CA LYS A 189 30.06 8.89 11.98
C LYS A 189 31.57 9.14 12.10
N HIS A 190 32.07 10.22 11.50
CA HIS A 190 33.49 10.57 11.57
C HIS A 190 33.95 10.98 12.96
N ALA A 191 33.14 11.72 13.72
CA ALA A 191 33.47 12.08 15.10
C ALA A 191 33.57 10.85 16.01
N VAL A 192 32.67 9.87 15.82
CA VAL A 192 32.70 8.58 16.53
C VAL A 192 33.94 7.77 16.15
N GLU A 193 34.27 7.67 14.86
CA GLU A 193 35.47 6.98 14.37
C GLU A 193 36.77 7.62 14.88
N ALA A 194 36.79 8.94 15.05
CA ALA A 194 37.93 9.68 15.58
C ALA A 194 38.05 9.63 17.12
N GLY A 195 37.06 9.08 17.82
CA GLY A 195 37.01 9.07 19.29
C GLY A 195 36.69 10.45 19.92
N ASP A 196 36.23 11.42 19.12
CA ASP A 196 35.84 12.76 19.58
C ASP A 196 34.42 12.72 20.19
N THR A 197 34.37 12.31 21.45
CA THR A 197 33.12 12.09 22.19
C THR A 197 32.29 13.35 22.40
N GLU A 198 32.93 14.51 22.62
CA GLU A 198 32.22 15.77 22.84
C GLU A 198 31.53 16.24 21.56
N HIS A 199 32.23 16.15 20.42
CA HIS A 199 31.67 16.51 19.13
C HIS A 199 30.58 15.53 18.70
N ALA A 200 30.77 14.23 18.92
CA ALA A 200 29.77 13.21 18.64
C ALA A 200 28.46 13.44 19.44
N LEU A 201 28.55 13.81 20.72
CA LEU A 201 27.36 14.12 21.54
C LEU A 201 26.58 15.34 21.00
N LYS A 202 27.29 16.39 20.58
CA LYS A 202 26.67 17.58 19.97
C LYS A 202 25.96 17.21 18.66
N LEU A 203 26.61 16.44 17.80
CA LEU A 203 26.07 16.00 16.51
C LEU A 203 24.87 15.06 16.68
N GLY A 204 24.90 14.13 17.65
CA GLY A 204 23.75 13.26 17.95
C GLY A 204 22.52 14.01 18.45
N SER A 205 22.73 15.09 19.22
CA SER A 205 21.63 15.96 19.65
C SER A 205 21.00 16.71 18.46
N GLU A 206 21.83 17.19 17.53
CA GLU A 206 21.38 17.87 16.31
C GLU A 206 20.69 16.89 15.34
N GLU A 207 21.19 15.66 15.22
CA GLU A 207 20.55 14.59 14.43
C GLU A 207 19.10 14.39 14.89
N LYS A 208 18.88 14.14 16.18
CA LYS A 208 17.55 13.92 16.77
C LYS A 208 16.63 15.13 16.56
N ARG A 209 17.17 16.35 16.62
CA ARG A 209 16.42 17.59 16.35
C ARG A 209 15.97 17.66 14.90
N LEU A 210 16.87 17.37 13.95
CA LEU A 210 16.61 17.38 12.52
C LEU A 210 15.63 16.27 12.10
N GLU A 211 15.73 15.07 12.68
CA GLU A 211 14.75 13.99 12.49
C GLU A 211 13.34 14.45 12.84
N GLY A 212 13.18 15.07 14.02
CA GLY A 212 11.88 15.62 14.43
C GLY A 212 11.35 16.73 13.52
N LEU A 213 12.24 17.53 12.90
CA LEU A 213 11.87 18.56 11.93
C LEU A 213 11.42 17.96 10.60
N VAL A 214 12.17 16.98 10.07
CA VAL A 214 11.82 16.24 8.85
C VAL A 214 10.45 15.60 9.02
N ASP A 215 10.21 14.91 10.14
CA ASP A 215 8.93 14.24 10.41
C ASP A 215 7.76 15.21 10.48
N ARG A 216 7.92 16.36 11.16
CA ARG A 216 6.87 17.38 11.25
C ARG A 216 6.58 18.00 9.89
N ALA A 217 7.62 18.38 9.14
CA ALA A 217 7.48 18.98 7.81
C ALA A 217 6.80 18.01 6.84
N ARG A 218 7.19 16.73 6.88
CA ARG A 218 6.59 15.66 6.07
C ARG A 218 5.13 15.41 6.43
N ARG A 219 4.78 15.32 7.72
CA ARG A 219 3.38 15.17 8.15
C ARG A 219 2.52 16.35 7.72
N LYS A 220 3.01 17.58 7.89
CA LYS A 220 2.31 18.80 7.47
C LYS A 220 2.08 18.83 5.96
N TRP A 221 3.10 18.47 5.18
CA TRP A 221 2.99 18.40 3.73
C TRP A 221 2.00 17.33 3.27
N LEU A 222 2.07 16.11 3.83
CA LEU A 222 1.11 15.04 3.52
C LEU A 222 -0.33 15.44 3.85
N ALA A 223 -0.54 16.16 4.95
CA ALA A 223 -1.86 16.69 5.33
C ALA A 223 -2.37 17.78 4.37
N SER A 224 -1.49 18.47 3.63
CA SER A 224 -1.87 19.50 2.64
C SER A 224 -2.30 18.94 1.27
N LEU A 225 -2.11 17.63 1.06
CA LEU A 225 -2.43 16.94 -0.19
C LEU A 225 -3.86 16.35 -0.20
N GLY A 226 -4.65 16.57 0.86
CA GLY A 226 -6.04 16.15 1.03
C GLY A 226 -6.93 17.31 1.46
#